data_AF-E3DQ85-F1
#
_entry.id   AF-E3DQ85-F1
#
_cell.length_a   1.000
_cell.length_b   1.000
_cell.length_c   1.000
_cell.angle_alpha   90.00
_cell.angle_beta   90.00
_cell.angle_gamma   90.00
#
_symmetry.space_group_name_H-M   'P 1'
#
loop_
_entity.id
_entity.type
_entity.pdbx_description
1 polymer ?
#
loop_
_entity_poly.entity_id
_entity_poly.type
_entity_poly.pdbx_seq_one_letter_code
_entity_poly.pdbx_strand_id
1 'polypeptide(L)'
;MPRQKKDFLLNPFVIIFILIIVIFAGFNFYQNMVKLNKIENRIEKIELQIAESEAKQKDLEAKIKNSNSDEYIEEVAREKLGLVKKGEKVFIPVEENNSNQKENKGD
;
A
#
# COMPACT_ATOMS: atom_id res chain seq x y z
N MET A 1 -16.39 -35.54 66.40
CA MET A 1 -16.50 -35.80 64.94
C MET A 1 -16.94 -34.50 64.26
N PRO A 2 -16.12 -33.86 63.41
CA PRO A 2 -16.54 -32.66 62.71
C PRO A 2 -17.44 -33.06 61.53
N ARG A 3 -18.70 -32.60 61.55
CA ARG A 3 -19.66 -32.82 60.46
C ARG A 3 -19.27 -31.95 59.24
N GLN A 4 -19.61 -32.48 58.08
CA GLN A 4 -18.95 -32.26 56.80
C GLN A 4 -19.17 -30.84 56.25
N LYS A 5 -18.10 -30.21 55.72
CA LYS A 5 -18.16 -28.89 55.05
C LYS A 5 -18.88 -28.90 53.69
N LYS A 6 -19.41 -30.06 53.27
CA LYS A 6 -20.05 -30.27 51.96
C LYS A 6 -21.44 -29.63 51.87
N ASP A 7 -22.12 -29.48 53.00
CA ASP A 7 -23.51 -29.01 53.04
C ASP A 7 -23.62 -27.50 52.72
N PHE A 8 -22.53 -26.74 52.87
CA PHE A 8 -22.48 -25.32 52.50
C PHE A 8 -22.48 -25.12 50.98
N LEU A 9 -21.87 -26.03 50.22
CA LEU A 9 -21.75 -25.93 48.76
C LEU A 9 -23.02 -26.41 48.01
N LEU A 10 -23.89 -27.16 48.68
CA LEU A 10 -25.21 -27.57 48.16
C LEU A 10 -26.35 -26.61 48.57
N ASN A 11 -26.03 -25.52 49.26
CA ASN A 11 -27.03 -24.53 49.63
C ASN A 11 -27.49 -23.78 48.36
N PRO A 12 -28.80 -23.68 48.06
CA PRO A 12 -29.28 -23.12 46.79
C PRO A 12 -28.79 -21.69 46.54
N PHE A 13 -28.58 -20.90 47.59
CA PHE A 13 -28.00 -19.55 47.48
C PHE A 13 -26.54 -19.55 47.01
N VAL A 14 -25.73 -20.53 47.43
CA VAL A 14 -24.32 -20.66 47.01
C VAL A 14 -24.26 -21.11 45.56
N ILE A 15 -25.16 -22.00 45.14
CA ILE A 15 -25.27 -22.45 43.74
C ILE A 15 -25.66 -21.26 42.84
N ILE A 16 -26.64 -20.46 43.24
CA ILE A 16 -27.06 -19.26 42.49
C ILE A 16 -25.91 -18.25 42.38
N PHE A 17 -25.16 -18.03 43.46
CA PHE A 17 -24.01 -17.14 43.46
C PHE A 17 -22.90 -17.61 42.51
N ILE A 18 -22.58 -18.91 42.52
CA ILE A 18 -21.63 -19.52 41.58
C ILE A 18 -22.12 -19.37 40.13
N LEU A 19 -23.41 -19.58 39.89
CA LEU A 19 -24.01 -19.47 38.57
C LEU A 19 -23.90 -18.04 38.00
N ILE A 20 -24.10 -17.03 38.84
CA ILE A 20 -23.89 -15.62 38.47
C ILE A 20 -22.41 -15.36 38.10
N ILE A 21 -21.47 -15.91 38.88
CA ILE A 21 -20.03 -15.77 38.60
C ILE A 21 -19.68 -16.43 37.27
N VAL A 22 -20.20 -17.63 36.99
CA VAL A 22 -19.95 -18.35 35.73
C VAL A 22 -20.51 -17.59 34.54
N ILE A 23 -21.72 -17.03 34.64
CA ILE A 23 -22.30 -16.20 33.57
C ILE A 23 -21.43 -14.97 33.32
N PHE A 24 -21.01 -14.27 34.39
CA PHE A 24 -20.17 -13.09 34.26
C PHE A 24 -18.80 -13.42 33.67
N ALA A 25 -18.17 -14.51 34.11
CA ALA A 25 -16.90 -14.98 33.57
C ALA A 25 -17.03 -15.39 32.10
N GLY A 26 -18.10 -16.11 31.73
CA GLY A 26 -18.39 -16.50 30.36
C GLY A 26 -18.59 -15.29 29.44
N PHE A 27 -19.31 -14.27 29.90
CA PHE A 27 -19.50 -13.04 29.15
C PHE A 27 -18.18 -12.27 28.93
N ASN A 28 -17.35 -12.14 29.96
CA ASN A 28 -16.04 -11.51 29.85
C ASN A 28 -15.10 -12.30 28.92
N PHE A 29 -15.12 -13.63 29.02
CA PHE A 29 -14.32 -14.50 28.17
C PHE A 29 -14.70 -14.36 26.70
N TYR A 30 -16.01 -14.36 26.39
CA TYR A 30 -16.50 -14.15 25.03
C TYR A 30 -16.05 -12.80 24.45
N GLN A 31 -16.17 -11.72 25.23
CA GLN A 31 -15.71 -10.39 24.78
C GLN A 31 -14.20 -10.33 24.55
N ASN A 32 -13.41 -10.98 25.42
CA ASN A 32 -11.96 -11.03 25.26
C ASN A 32 -11.55 -11.83 24.01
N MET A 33 -12.24 -12.93 23.70
CA MET A 33 -11.97 -13.72 22.50
C MET A 33 -12.25 -12.93 21.21
N VAL A 34 -13.34 -12.15 21.16
CA VAL A 34 -13.64 -11.27 20.02
C VAL A 34 -12.60 -10.15 19.88
N LYS A 35 -12.09 -9.60 20.99
CA LYS A 35 -11.03 -8.58 20.97
C LYS A 35 -9.72 -9.14 20.44
N LEU A 36 -9.34 -10.35 20.85
CA LEU A 36 -8.13 -11.02 20.38
C LEU A 36 -8.14 -11.21 18.86
N ASN A 37 -9.22 -11.77 18.30
CA ASN A 37 -9.34 -11.93 16.85
C ASN A 37 -9.28 -10.59 16.09
N LYS A 38 -9.84 -9.52 16.66
CA LYS A 38 -9.76 -8.18 16.06
C LYS A 38 -8.34 -7.60 16.09
N ILE A 39 -7.58 -7.89 17.14
CA ILE A 39 -6.19 -7.44 17.27
C ILE A 39 -5.32 -8.18 16.27
N GLU A 40 -5.45 -9.50 16.14
CA GLU A 40 -4.70 -10.30 15.16
C GLU A 40 -4.96 -9.82 13.73
N ASN A 41 -6.22 -9.66 13.33
CA ASN A 41 -6.56 -9.13 12.00
C ASN A 41 -5.99 -7.73 11.76
N ARG A 42 -5.87 -6.91 12.82
CA ARG A 42 -5.29 -5.56 12.71
C ARG A 42 -3.78 -5.62 12.55
N ILE A 43 -3.11 -6.56 13.22
CA ILE A 43 -1.66 -6.80 13.06
C ILE A 43 -1.38 -7.21 11.62
N GLU A 44 -2.07 -8.24 11.11
CA GLU A 44 -1.89 -8.73 9.74
C GLU A 44 -2.09 -7.62 8.69
N LYS A 45 -3.14 -6.80 8.87
CA LYS A 45 -3.39 -5.66 7.98
C LYS A 45 -2.29 -4.61 8.02
N ILE A 46 -1.74 -4.31 9.20
CA ILE A 46 -0.65 -3.35 9.35
C ILE A 46 0.63 -3.90 8.73
N GLU A 47 0.93 -5.18 8.94
CA GLU A 47 2.10 -5.84 8.34
C GLU A 47 2.03 -5.83 6.80
N LEU A 48 0.84 -6.10 6.23
CA LEU A 48 0.62 -5.97 4.78
C LEU A 48 0.86 -4.53 4.29
N GLN A 49 0.39 -3.53 5.03
CA GLN A 49 0.61 -2.11 4.68
C GLN A 49 2.09 -1.72 4.74
N ILE A 50 2.85 -2.26 5.70
CA ILE A 50 4.29 -2.06 5.80
C ILE A 50 4.97 -2.68 4.58
N ALA A 51 4.66 -3.94 4.26
CA ALA A 51 5.23 -4.64 3.10
C ALA A 51 4.95 -3.91 1.77
N GLU A 52 3.72 -3.42 1.58
CA GLU A 52 3.35 -2.63 0.40
C GLU A 52 4.12 -1.30 0.34
N SER A 53 4.25 -0.61 1.48
CA SER A 53 4.98 0.65 1.57
C SER A 53 6.47 0.48 1.30
N GLU A 54 7.08 -0.58 1.84
CA GLU A 54 8.49 -0.92 1.58
C GLU A 54 8.73 -1.29 0.11
N ALA A 55 7.82 -2.06 -0.50
CA ALA A 55 7.90 -2.39 -1.91
C ALA A 55 7.82 -1.13 -2.78
N LYS A 56 6.90 -0.21 -2.45
CA LYS A 56 6.77 1.07 -3.14
C LYS A 56 7.99 1.96 -2.93
N GLN A 57 8.57 1.98 -1.74
CA GLN A 57 9.80 2.71 -1.48
C GLN A 57 10.95 2.17 -2.35
N LYS A 58 11.13 0.85 -2.42
CA LYS A 58 12.16 0.23 -3.28
C LYS A 58 11.95 0.54 -4.76
N ASP A 59 10.72 0.50 -5.25
CA ASP A 59 10.39 0.87 -6.63
C ASP A 59 10.73 2.34 -6.91
N LEU A 60 10.38 3.25 -5.99
CA LEU A 60 10.71 4.66 -6.11
C LEU A 60 12.22 4.92 -6.05
N GLU A 61 12.95 4.24 -5.17
CA GLU A 61 14.42 4.31 -5.09
C GLU A 61 15.08 3.80 -6.38
N ALA A 62 14.57 2.70 -6.96
CA ALA A 62 15.05 2.20 -8.24
C ALA A 62 14.78 3.20 -9.37
N LYS A 63 13.60 3.83 -9.39
CA LYS A 63 13.27 4.89 -10.34
C LYS A 63 14.18 6.11 -10.18
N ILE A 64 14.43 6.58 -8.96
CA ILE A 64 15.36 7.69 -8.69
C ILE A 64 16.78 7.34 -9.16
N LYS A 65 17.25 6.12 -8.87
CA LYS A 65 18.57 5.66 -9.29
C LYS A 65 18.70 5.61 -10.82
N ASN A 66 17.65 5.16 -11.51
CA ASN A 66 17.61 5.14 -12.96
C ASN A 66 17.46 6.54 -13.56
N SER A 67 16.69 7.43 -12.92
CA SER A 67 16.51 8.82 -13.34
C SER A 67 17.74 9.70 -13.11
N ASN A 68 18.62 9.33 -12.19
CA ASN A 68 19.91 9.98 -11.97
C ASN A 68 21.02 9.46 -12.89
N SER A 69 20.71 8.58 -13.85
CA SER A 69 21.66 8.23 -14.90
C SER A 69 21.78 9.39 -15.90
N ASP A 70 23.00 9.69 -16.33
CA ASP A 70 23.26 10.75 -17.33
C ASP A 70 22.42 10.54 -18.61
N GLU A 71 22.11 9.29 -18.94
CA GLU A 71 21.29 8.88 -20.09
C GLU A 71 19.82 9.31 -19.96
N TYR A 72 19.20 9.13 -18.80
CA TYR A 72 17.82 9.60 -18.57
C TYR A 72 17.75 11.14 -18.53
N ILE A 73 18.77 11.79 -17.97
CA ILE A 73 18.87 13.25 -17.97
C ILE A 73 19.01 13.78 -19.41
N GLU A 74 19.84 13.12 -20.23
CA GLU A 74 20.02 13.46 -21.65
C GLU A 74 18.75 13.22 -22.48
N GLU A 75 18.04 12.11 -22.23
CA GLU A 75 16.76 11.79 -22.86
C GLU A 75 15.69 12.84 -22.53
N VAL A 76 15.51 13.16 -21.24
CA VAL A 76 14.55 14.20 -20.81
C VAL A 76 14.94 15.58 -21.33
N ALA A 77 16.23 15.90 -21.38
CA ALA A 77 16.71 17.17 -21.93
C ALA A 77 16.44 17.29 -23.44
N ARG A 78 16.62 16.20 -24.21
CA ARG A 78 16.30 16.16 -25.65
C ARG A 78 14.80 16.19 -25.90
N GLU A 79 14.02 15.37 -25.20
CA GLU A 79 12.59 15.21 -25.46
C GLU A 79 11.72 16.34 -24.91
N LYS A 80 11.97 16.76 -23.66
CA LYS A 80 11.11 17.75 -22.98
C LYS A 80 11.62 19.17 -23.10
N LEU A 81 12.93 19.36 -23.20
CA LEU A 81 13.54 20.69 -23.21
C LEU A 81 14.14 21.05 -24.59
N GLY A 82 14.20 20.11 -25.54
CA GLY A 82 14.78 20.33 -26.87
C GLY A 82 16.28 20.69 -26.82
N LEU A 83 16.96 20.37 -25.72
CA LEU A 83 18.35 20.71 -25.49
C LEU A 83 19.26 19.68 -26.19
N VAL A 84 20.37 20.16 -26.74
CA VAL A 84 21.40 19.34 -27.39
C VAL A 84 22.76 19.60 -26.76
N LYS A 85 23.66 18.62 -26.78
CA LYS A 85 25.00 18.80 -26.21
C LYS A 85 25.79 19.83 -27.00
N LYS A 86 26.72 20.52 -26.32
CA LYS A 86 27.60 21.53 -26.93
C LYS A 86 28.44 20.88 -28.04
N GLY A 87 28.08 21.14 -29.30
CA GLY A 87 28.75 20.58 -30.49
C GLY A 87 27.85 19.71 -31.40
N GLU A 88 26.63 19.36 -30.99
CA GLU A 88 25.65 18.68 -31.85
C GLU A 88 24.91 19.67 -32.77
N LYS A 89 24.62 19.25 -34.02
CA LYS A 89 23.85 20.04 -35.01
C LYS A 89 22.42 19.49 -35.09
N VAL A 90 21.44 20.37 -34.90
CA VAL A 90 20.01 20.03 -35.03
C VAL A 90 19.63 19.98 -36.52
N PHE A 91 19.12 18.85 -36.99
CA PHE A 91 18.51 18.72 -38.31
C PHE A 91 17.00 18.85 -38.18
N ILE A 92 16.44 19.96 -38.67
CA ILE A 92 15.00 20.14 -38.79
C ILE A 92 14.61 19.69 -40.21
N PRO A 93 13.73 18.69 -40.36
CA PRO A 93 13.22 18.31 -41.67
C PRO A 93 12.46 19.52 -42.25
N VAL A 94 12.95 20.06 -43.36
CA VAL A 94 12.20 21.05 -44.14
C VAL A 94 11.25 20.25 -45.03
N GLU A 95 9.96 20.27 -44.72
CA GLU A 95 8.96 19.75 -45.65
C GLU A 95 8.93 20.67 -46.87
N GLU A 96 9.53 20.21 -47.96
CA GLU A 96 9.41 20.85 -49.28
C GLU A 96 7.96 20.72 -49.76
N ASN A 97 7.14 21.72 -49.43
CA ASN A 97 5.88 21.95 -50.10
C ASN A 97 6.18 22.30 -51.56
N ASN A 98 6.17 21.28 -52.42
CA ASN A 98 6.28 21.37 -53.87
C ASN A 98 5.07 22.12 -54.44
N SER A 99 5.07 23.45 -54.34
CA SER A 99 4.30 24.30 -55.23
C SER A 99 5.16 24.61 -56.45
N ASN A 100 4.95 23.88 -57.55
CA ASN A 100 5.04 24.41 -58.92
C ASN A 100 4.72 23.35 -59.98
N GLN A 101 3.62 23.58 -60.71
CA GLN A 101 3.37 23.31 -62.14
C GLN A 101 1.84 23.51 -62.33
N LYS A 102 1.31 24.47 -63.09
CA LYS A 102 1.73 24.92 -64.42
C LYS A 102 1.22 26.35 -64.69
N GLU A 103 2.14 27.28 -64.90
CA GLU A 103 1.96 28.37 -65.86
C GLU A 103 3.08 28.25 -66.89
N ASN A 104 2.74 27.87 -68.12
CA ASN A 104 3.37 28.50 -69.27
C ASN A 104 2.44 28.43 -70.49
N LYS A 105 2.20 29.60 -71.08
CA LYS A 105 1.46 29.84 -72.33
C LYS A 105 2.40 29.67 -73.53
N GLY A 106 1.82 29.30 -74.68
CA GLY A 106 2.31 29.60 -76.03
C GLY A 106 3.06 28.45 -76.70
N ASP A 107 2.43 27.74 -77.64
CA ASP A 107 2.32 28.13 -79.06
C ASP A 107 1.06 27.46 -79.68
#